data_AF-A0A5D3A9B9-F1
#
_entry.id   AF-A0A5D3A9B9-F1
#
_cell.length_a   1.000
_cell.length_b   1.000
_cell.length_c   1.000
_cell.angle_alpha   90.00
_cell.angle_beta   90.00
_cell.angle_gamma   90.00
#
_symmetry.space_group_name_H-M   'P 1'
#
loop_
_entity.id
_entity.type
_entity.pdbx_description
1 polymer ?
#
loop_
_entity_poly.entity_id
_entity_poly.type
_entity_poly.pdbx_seq_one_letter_code
_entity_poly.pdbx_strand_id
1 'polypeptide(L)'
;MGVEFENSNCTNLVFTYGTLKRGFANHVLLQDLMRTGDAEFKGTYRTMERYPLVCGPYRVPFLLNMAGLGLRVTGELYAVSARGLDRLDELEGTSRGHYERTPIHLTPAGEEELLACAAQAYYAHKSYEEEMWKKNRRKGFGVYSEKEAKGYVKRKDRPQNLSFLDHIMIFISSPSD
;
A
#
# COMPACT_ATOMS: atom_id res chain seq x y z
N MET A 1 -27.96 -7.10 -36.28
CA MET A 1 -27.95 -6.54 -34.92
C MET A 1 -26.61 -6.88 -34.31
N GLY A 2 -25.71 -5.90 -34.28
CA GLY A 2 -24.39 -6.07 -33.69
C GLY A 2 -24.54 -6.13 -32.18
N VAL A 3 -23.97 -7.15 -31.57
CA VAL A 3 -23.81 -7.21 -30.12
C VAL A 3 -22.73 -6.18 -29.79
N GLU A 4 -23.13 -5.08 -29.15
CA GLU A 4 -22.20 -4.14 -28.54
C GLU A 4 -21.46 -4.90 -27.45
N PHE A 5 -20.17 -5.17 -27.67
CA PHE A 5 -19.28 -5.49 -26.57
C PHE A 5 -19.22 -4.24 -25.70
N GLU A 6 -19.95 -4.26 -24.58
CA GLU A 6 -19.65 -3.35 -23.47
C GLU A 6 -18.13 -3.48 -23.23
N ASN A 7 -17.42 -2.38 -23.48
CA ASN A 7 -16.03 -2.25 -23.11
C ASN A 7 -15.96 -2.56 -21.62
N SER A 8 -15.56 -3.79 -21.31
CA SER A 8 -15.29 -4.21 -19.95
C SER A 8 -14.25 -3.25 -19.43
N ASN A 9 -14.66 -2.32 -18.56
CA ASN A 9 -13.75 -1.43 -17.84
C ASN A 9 -12.62 -2.33 -17.33
N CYS A 10 -11.40 -2.16 -17.85
CA CYS A 10 -10.21 -2.83 -17.33
C CYS A 10 -10.10 -2.40 -15.87
N THR A 11 -10.68 -3.20 -14.99
CA THR A 11 -10.91 -2.81 -13.61
C THR A 11 -9.58 -2.99 -12.90
N ASN A 12 -8.90 -1.90 -12.62
CA ASN A 12 -7.65 -1.94 -11.88
C ASN A 12 -7.99 -2.24 -10.42
N LEU A 13 -7.67 -3.43 -9.94
CA LEU A 13 -7.83 -3.79 -8.55
C LEU A 13 -6.58 -3.37 -7.78
N VAL A 14 -6.75 -2.49 -6.79
CA VAL A 14 -5.67 -1.99 -5.93
C VAL A 14 -5.91 -2.41 -4.50
N PHE A 15 -4.93 -3.11 -3.93
CA PHE A 15 -4.89 -3.50 -2.54
C PHE A 15 -4.12 -2.48 -1.72
N THR A 16 -4.79 -1.94 -0.71
CA THR A 16 -4.22 -0.98 0.22
C THR A 16 -4.08 -1.60 1.60
N TYR A 17 -2.90 -1.52 2.17
CA TYR A 17 -2.57 -2.14 3.46
C TYR A 17 -2.24 -1.10 4.56
N GLY A 18 -2.09 0.17 4.17
CA GLY A 18 -1.54 1.24 5.00
C GLY A 18 -2.46 2.45 5.12
N THR A 19 -1.88 3.64 4.88
CA THR A 19 -2.54 4.93 5.19
C THR A 19 -3.74 5.28 4.32
N LEU A 20 -3.94 4.58 3.21
CA LEU A 20 -5.09 4.71 2.33
C LEU A 20 -6.35 3.98 2.86
N LYS A 21 -6.19 3.03 3.78
CA LYS A 21 -7.33 2.29 4.35
C LYS A 21 -8.29 3.20 5.11
N ARG A 22 -9.56 2.81 5.22
CA ARG A 22 -10.57 3.49 6.05
C ARG A 22 -10.06 3.74 7.47
N GLY A 23 -10.30 4.94 7.97
CA GLY A 23 -9.85 5.40 9.29
C GLY A 23 -8.41 5.95 9.34
N PHE A 24 -7.65 5.89 8.23
CA PHE A 24 -6.27 6.39 8.18
C PHE A 24 -6.12 7.69 7.38
N ALA A 25 -4.98 8.36 7.60
CA ALA A 25 -4.77 9.75 7.22
C ALA A 25 -4.94 10.08 5.73
N ASN A 26 -4.68 9.15 4.82
CA ASN A 26 -4.74 9.38 3.37
C ASN A 26 -6.01 8.80 2.73
N HIS A 27 -6.92 8.21 3.51
CA HIS A 27 -8.18 7.66 3.01
C HIS A 27 -9.06 8.70 2.29
N VAL A 28 -8.89 9.98 2.62
CA VAL A 28 -9.57 11.10 1.95
C VAL A 28 -9.42 11.07 0.43
N LEU A 29 -8.28 10.60 -0.09
CA LEU A 29 -8.09 10.46 -1.54
C LEU A 29 -9.05 9.42 -2.14
N LEU A 30 -9.17 8.25 -1.51
CA LEU A 30 -10.10 7.22 -1.97
C LEU A 30 -11.56 7.66 -1.78
N GLN A 31 -11.88 8.42 -0.73
CA GLN A 31 -13.21 9.01 -0.56
C GLN A 31 -13.56 9.97 -1.70
N ASP A 32 -12.63 10.85 -2.07
CA ASP A 32 -12.82 11.77 -3.19
C ASP A 32 -13.00 11.01 -4.51
N LEU A 33 -12.18 9.97 -4.76
CA LEU A 33 -12.28 9.12 -5.95
C LEU A 33 -13.60 8.33 -5.99
N MET A 34 -14.08 7.81 -4.85
CA MET A 34 -15.37 7.14 -4.77
C MET A 34 -16.52 8.11 -5.10
N ARG A 35 -16.45 9.36 -4.62
CA ARG A 35 -17.44 10.40 -4.93
C ARG A 35 -17.49 10.74 -6.42
N THR A 36 -16.37 10.65 -7.13
CA THR A 36 -16.30 10.91 -8.58
C THR A 36 -16.50 9.65 -9.44
N GLY A 37 -16.80 8.50 -8.82
CA GLY A 37 -16.97 7.22 -9.53
C GLY A 37 -15.66 6.58 -10.03
N ASP A 38 -14.51 7.04 -9.55
CA ASP A 38 -13.18 6.50 -9.91
C ASP A 38 -12.68 5.41 -9.00
N ALA A 39 -13.35 5.17 -7.87
CA ALA A 39 -13.01 4.11 -6.95
C ALA A 39 -14.27 3.44 -6.41
N GLU A 40 -14.17 2.16 -6.09
CA GLU A 40 -15.23 1.39 -5.45
C GLU A 40 -14.61 0.40 -4.46
N PHE A 41 -15.07 0.40 -3.21
CA PHE A 41 -14.61 -0.54 -2.19
C PHE A 41 -15.15 -1.95 -2.48
N LYS A 42 -14.25 -2.94 -2.55
CA LYS A 42 -14.59 -4.35 -2.86
C LYS A 42 -14.53 -5.28 -1.65
N GLY A 43 -13.98 -4.84 -0.52
CA GLY A 43 -13.95 -5.62 0.71
C GLY A 43 -12.59 -5.66 1.40
N THR A 44 -12.54 -6.39 2.50
CA THR A 44 -11.31 -6.66 3.26
C THR A 44 -10.67 -7.95 2.73
N TYR A 45 -9.39 -7.88 2.40
CA TYR A 45 -8.63 -8.97 1.82
C TYR A 45 -7.35 -9.21 2.61
N ARG A 46 -6.74 -10.37 2.40
CA ARG A 46 -5.45 -10.75 2.97
C ARG A 46 -4.53 -11.30 1.88
N THR A 47 -3.24 -11.01 1.96
CA THR A 47 -2.26 -11.58 1.03
C THR A 47 -2.19 -13.11 1.16
N MET A 48 -2.09 -13.80 0.02
CA MET A 48 -1.89 -15.26 -0.01
C MET A 48 -0.50 -15.63 0.53
N GLU A 49 0.51 -14.93 0.04
CA GLU A 49 1.88 -15.06 0.55
C GLU A 49 2.11 -14.18 1.78
N ARG A 50 3.12 -14.54 2.56
CA ARG A 50 3.61 -13.66 3.63
C ARG A 50 4.48 -12.57 3.02
N TYR A 51 4.34 -11.35 3.54
CA TYR A 51 5.22 -10.23 3.23
C TYR A 51 5.62 -9.47 4.50
N PRO A 52 6.83 -8.90 4.55
CA PRO A 52 7.16 -7.93 5.58
C PRO A 52 6.35 -6.65 5.38
N LEU A 53 5.53 -6.29 6.37
CA LEU A 53 4.93 -4.97 6.47
C LEU A 53 5.49 -4.28 7.72
N VAL A 54 6.12 -3.12 7.53
CA VAL A 54 6.88 -2.41 8.57
C VAL A 54 6.58 -0.91 8.60
N CYS A 55 7.02 -0.22 9.65
CA CYS A 55 6.99 1.23 9.72
C CYS A 55 8.38 1.80 9.43
N GLY A 56 8.46 2.75 8.50
CA GLY A 56 9.66 3.56 8.28
C GLY A 56 9.58 4.91 9.00
N PRO A 57 10.25 5.96 8.48
CA PRO A 57 10.18 7.29 9.07
C PRO A 57 8.74 7.78 9.16
N TYR A 58 8.43 8.56 10.19
CA TYR A 58 7.09 9.12 10.41
C TYR A 58 5.95 8.10 10.53
N ARG A 59 6.29 6.85 10.90
CA ARG A 59 5.36 5.71 10.91
C ARG A 59 4.70 5.42 9.56
N VAL A 60 5.34 5.80 8.45
CA VAL A 60 4.82 5.43 7.12
C VAL A 60 4.92 3.91 6.95
N PRO A 61 3.84 3.22 6.56
CA PRO A 61 3.86 1.78 6.35
C PRO A 61 4.53 1.41 5.02
N PHE A 62 5.37 0.39 5.02
CA PHE A 62 6.06 -0.15 3.86
C PHE A 62 5.82 -1.65 3.76
N LEU A 63 5.18 -2.09 2.68
CA LEU A 63 5.16 -3.49 2.27
C LEU A 63 6.44 -3.78 1.47
N LEU A 64 7.26 -4.71 1.94
CA LEU A 64 8.53 -5.05 1.30
C LEU A 64 8.31 -6.24 0.36
N ASN A 65 8.92 -6.23 -0.82
CA ASN A 65 8.71 -7.23 -1.87
C ASN A 65 9.56 -8.49 -1.62
N MET A 66 9.38 -9.08 -0.44
CA MET A 66 10.09 -10.28 0.02
C MET A 66 9.09 -11.38 0.34
N ALA A 67 8.55 -11.98 -0.71
CA ALA A 67 7.55 -13.05 -0.58
C ALA A 67 8.06 -14.20 0.31
N GLY A 68 7.16 -14.73 1.15
CA GLY A 68 7.44 -15.81 2.09
C GLY A 68 8.00 -15.34 3.44
N LEU A 69 8.40 -14.07 3.59
CA LEU A 69 8.85 -13.49 4.86
C LEU A 69 7.74 -12.70 5.57
N GLY A 70 7.90 -12.42 6.86
CA GLY A 70 6.92 -11.62 7.61
C GLY A 70 5.61 -12.38 7.86
N LEU A 71 4.48 -11.72 7.61
CA LEU A 71 3.14 -12.23 7.90
C LEU A 71 2.22 -12.07 6.69
N ARG A 72 1.10 -12.78 6.66
CA ARG A 72 0.04 -12.47 5.69
C ARG A 72 -0.58 -11.13 6.07
N VAL A 73 -0.63 -10.20 5.12
CA VAL A 73 -1.01 -8.81 5.35
C VAL A 73 -2.49 -8.61 5.04
N THR A 74 -3.25 -8.08 6.00
CA THR A 74 -4.66 -7.72 5.85
C THR A 74 -4.82 -6.26 5.47
N GLY A 75 -5.66 -6.01 4.46
CA GLY A 75 -5.93 -4.69 3.92
C GLY A 75 -7.28 -4.60 3.21
N GLU A 76 -7.43 -3.59 2.38
CA GLU A 76 -8.67 -3.23 1.71
C GLU A 76 -8.47 -3.23 0.20
N LEU A 77 -9.39 -3.86 -0.53
CA LEU A 77 -9.37 -3.94 -1.99
C LEU A 77 -10.32 -2.89 -2.58
N TYR A 78 -9.84 -2.19 -3.61
CA TYR A 78 -10.61 -1.20 -4.36
C TYR A 78 -10.52 -1.50 -5.84
N ALA A 79 -11.64 -1.40 -6.55
CA ALA A 79 -11.65 -1.23 -7.99
C ALA A 79 -11.42 0.25 -8.30
N VAL A 80 -10.50 0.59 -9.20
CA VAL A 80 -10.22 1.97 -9.59
C VAL A 80 -10.19 2.16 -11.10
N SER A 81 -10.64 3.32 -11.55
CA SER A 81 -10.50 3.78 -12.94
C SER A 81 -9.02 4.07 -13.26
N ALA A 82 -8.69 4.25 -14.53
CA ALA A 82 -7.35 4.70 -14.92
C ALA A 82 -6.97 6.04 -14.26
N ARG A 83 -7.91 7.00 -14.23
CA ARG A 83 -7.72 8.29 -13.53
C ARG A 83 -7.49 8.10 -12.03
N GLY A 84 -8.25 7.20 -11.39
CA GLY A 84 -8.06 6.87 -9.98
C GLY A 84 -6.69 6.26 -9.71
N LEU A 85 -6.22 5.39 -10.61
CA LEU A 85 -4.91 4.77 -10.53
C LEU A 85 -3.77 5.80 -10.64
N ASP A 86 -3.84 6.73 -11.60
CA ASP A 86 -2.82 7.79 -11.76
C ASP A 86 -2.71 8.66 -10.49
N ARG A 87 -3.84 8.96 -9.85
CA ARG A 87 -3.89 9.72 -8.59
C ARG A 87 -3.27 8.96 -7.42
N LEU A 88 -3.45 7.64 -7.39
CA LEU A 88 -2.79 6.78 -6.39
C LEU A 88 -1.29 6.68 -6.67
N ASP A 89 -0.87 6.56 -7.92
CA ASP A 89 0.55 6.54 -8.33
C ASP A 89 1.25 7.86 -7.96
N GLU A 90 0.58 9.00 -8.16
CA GLU A 90 1.07 10.32 -7.74
C GLU A 90 1.22 10.42 -6.22
N LEU A 91 0.20 9.98 -5.48
CA LEU A 91 0.29 9.93 -4.02
C LEU A 91 1.45 9.04 -3.61
N GLU A 92 1.49 7.78 -4.03
CA GLU A 92 2.53 6.85 -3.60
C GLU A 92 3.91 7.21 -4.15
N GLY A 93 4.02 8.11 -5.13
CA GLY A 93 5.29 8.66 -5.61
C GLY A 93 6.08 7.64 -6.42
N THR A 94 5.41 6.88 -7.27
CA THR A 94 6.01 5.82 -8.09
C THR A 94 7.08 6.36 -9.04
N SER A 95 6.82 7.51 -9.67
CA SER A 95 7.80 8.23 -10.50
C SER A 95 8.98 8.82 -9.73
N ARG A 96 8.89 8.85 -8.39
CA ARG A 96 9.93 9.39 -7.49
C ARG A 96 10.70 8.30 -6.76
N GLY A 97 10.46 7.03 -7.08
CA GLY A 97 11.10 5.88 -6.42
C GLY A 97 10.68 5.71 -4.95
N HIS A 98 9.55 6.28 -4.53
CA HIS A 98 9.03 6.08 -3.17
C HIS A 98 8.37 4.71 -3.01
N TYR A 99 7.70 4.20 -4.03
CA TYR A 99 7.09 2.87 -4.04
C TYR A 99 7.08 2.36 -5.48
N GLU A 100 6.97 1.05 -5.67
CA GLU A 100 6.75 0.42 -6.97
C GLU A 100 5.39 -0.27 -6.95
N ARG A 101 4.55 -0.03 -7.96
CA ARG A 101 3.27 -0.73 -8.10
C ARG A 101 3.49 -2.06 -8.82
N THR A 102 3.26 -3.17 -8.12
CA THR A 102 3.46 -4.52 -8.66
C THR A 102 2.27 -5.43 -8.35
N PRO A 103 2.10 -6.55 -9.07
CA PRO A 103 1.01 -7.50 -8.83
C PRO A 103 1.08 -8.17 -7.45
N ILE A 104 -0.08 -8.46 -6.86
CA ILE A 104 -0.24 -9.17 -5.60
C ILE A 104 -1.42 -10.14 -5.67
N HIS A 105 -1.30 -11.30 -5.01
CA HIS A 105 -2.37 -12.29 -4.90
C HIS A 105 -3.00 -12.25 -3.51
N LEU A 106 -4.32 -12.25 -3.48
CA LEU A 106 -5.12 -12.02 -2.29
C LEU A 106 -6.20 -13.09 -2.13
N THR A 107 -6.68 -13.27 -0.91
CA THR A 107 -7.94 -13.97 -0.60
C THR A 107 -8.85 -13.07 0.24
N PRO A 108 -10.17 -13.19 0.14
CA PRO A 108 -11.09 -12.52 1.06
C PRO A 108 -10.72 -12.78 2.52
N ALA A 109 -10.85 -11.77 3.38
CA ALA A 109 -10.60 -11.95 4.81
C ALA A 109 -11.78 -12.69 5.46
N GLY A 110 -11.55 -13.91 5.95
CA GLY A 110 -12.55 -14.71 6.67
C GLY A 110 -13.11 -15.91 5.90
N GLU A 111 -12.78 -16.05 4.63
CA GLU A 111 -13.10 -17.23 3.81
C GLU A 111 -11.83 -18.07 3.59
N GLU A 112 -11.98 -19.40 3.58
CA GLU A 112 -10.89 -20.30 3.19
C GLU A 112 -10.50 -20.05 1.71
N GLU A 113 -9.24 -20.34 1.38
CA GLU A 113 -8.43 -19.97 0.20
C GLU A 113 -9.02 -20.12 -1.22
N LEU A 114 -10.31 -20.43 -1.36
CA LEU A 114 -11.01 -20.80 -2.59
C LEU A 114 -11.29 -19.64 -3.57
N LEU A 115 -11.13 -18.38 -3.17
CA LEU A 115 -11.38 -17.20 -4.02
C LEU A 115 -10.15 -16.30 -4.13
N ALA A 116 -9.07 -16.84 -4.70
CA ALA A 116 -7.88 -16.05 -5.01
C ALA A 116 -8.21 -14.92 -6.01
N CYS A 117 -7.74 -13.71 -5.71
CA CYS A 117 -7.91 -12.53 -6.56
C CYS A 117 -6.56 -11.89 -6.86
N ALA A 118 -6.30 -11.62 -8.14
CA ALA A 118 -5.13 -10.86 -8.56
C ALA A 118 -5.43 -9.36 -8.51
N ALA A 119 -4.53 -8.61 -7.89
CA ALA A 119 -4.61 -7.16 -7.74
C ALA A 119 -3.22 -6.55 -7.89
N GLN A 120 -3.11 -5.26 -7.63
CA GLN A 120 -1.85 -4.53 -7.55
C GLN A 120 -1.69 -3.94 -6.15
N ALA A 121 -0.45 -3.85 -5.67
CA ALA A 121 -0.11 -3.14 -4.44
C ALA A 121 1.14 -2.28 -4.65
N TYR A 122 1.29 -1.28 -3.81
CA TYR A 122 2.49 -0.44 -3.77
C TYR A 122 3.51 -1.07 -2.82
N TYR A 123 4.64 -1.52 -3.33
CA TYR A 123 5.73 -2.06 -2.53
C TYR A 123 6.79 -1.00 -2.31
N ALA A 124 7.52 -1.07 -1.19
CA ALA A 124 8.71 -0.27 -0.98
C ALA A 124 9.65 -0.42 -2.17
N HIS A 125 10.25 0.69 -2.62
CA HIS A 125 11.16 0.63 -3.74
C HIS A 125 12.40 -0.21 -3.40
N LYS A 126 12.83 -1.03 -4.36
CA LYS A 126 13.93 -2.01 -4.21
C LYS A 126 15.26 -1.41 -3.71
N SER A 127 15.47 -0.11 -3.93
CA SER A 127 16.70 0.57 -3.54
C SER A 127 16.92 0.65 -2.03
N TYR A 128 15.87 0.48 -1.20
CA TYR A 128 15.99 0.59 0.26
C TYR A 128 15.24 -0.49 1.03
N GLU A 129 14.50 -1.40 0.38
CA GLU A 129 13.63 -2.37 1.09
C GLU A 129 14.40 -3.33 2.02
N GLU A 130 15.59 -3.79 1.64
CA GLU A 130 16.42 -4.68 2.48
C GLU A 130 16.90 -3.98 3.76
N GLU A 131 17.37 -2.75 3.63
CA GLU A 131 17.81 -1.96 4.78
C GLU A 131 16.64 -1.55 5.66
N MET A 132 15.48 -1.25 5.07
CA MET A 132 14.24 -1.02 5.82
C MET A 132 13.83 -2.26 6.65
N TRP A 133 14.03 -3.46 6.10
CA TRP A 133 13.74 -4.71 6.81
C TRP A 133 14.68 -4.94 7.99
N LYS A 134 15.99 -4.75 7.76
CA LYS A 134 17.02 -4.82 8.81
C LYS A 134 16.77 -3.79 9.91
N LYS A 135 16.43 -2.55 9.54
CA LYS A 135 16.12 -1.46 10.48
C LYS A 135 14.95 -1.81 11.40
N ASN A 136 13.97 -2.54 10.88
CA ASN A 136 12.84 -3.06 11.65
C ASN A 136 13.15 -4.40 12.34
N ARG A 137 14.43 -4.74 12.56
CA ARG A 137 14.90 -5.95 13.23
C ARG A 137 14.33 -7.24 12.60
N ARG A 138 14.04 -7.22 11.30
CA ARG A 138 13.40 -8.30 10.55
C ARG A 138 12.07 -8.76 11.18
N LYS A 139 11.29 -7.82 11.72
CA LYS A 139 9.96 -8.05 12.28
C LYS A 139 8.95 -7.12 11.63
N GLY A 140 7.84 -7.70 11.18
CA GLY A 140 6.73 -6.99 10.55
C GLY A 140 5.41 -7.37 11.21
N PHE A 141 4.34 -6.70 10.80
CA PHE A 141 3.00 -6.88 11.33
C PHE A 141 2.02 -7.32 10.24
N GLY A 142 1.01 -8.11 10.61
CA GLY A 142 0.00 -8.60 9.66
C GLY A 142 -1.04 -7.55 9.29
N VAL A 143 -1.12 -6.43 10.01
CA VAL A 143 -2.06 -5.34 9.72
C VAL A 143 -1.51 -4.03 10.25
N TYR A 144 -1.56 -2.98 9.43
CA TYR A 144 -1.33 -1.62 9.91
C TYR A 144 -2.57 -1.15 10.67
N SER A 145 -2.52 -1.15 12.00
CA SER A 145 -3.64 -0.73 12.85
C SER A 145 -3.38 0.65 13.47
N GLU A 146 -4.29 1.14 14.31
CA GLU A 146 -4.08 2.37 15.10
C GLU A 146 -2.84 2.28 15.98
N LYS A 147 -2.48 1.08 16.45
CA LYS A 147 -1.26 0.85 17.25
C LYS A 147 -0.01 1.20 16.46
N GLU A 148 0.12 0.67 15.24
CA GLU A 148 1.28 0.92 14.37
C GLU A 148 1.27 2.36 13.82
N ALA A 149 0.09 2.94 13.62
CA ALA A 149 -0.09 4.31 13.16
C ALA A 149 0.11 5.37 14.25
N LYS A 150 0.25 4.98 15.52
CA LYS A 150 0.46 5.91 16.63
C LYS A 150 1.75 6.73 16.42
N GLY A 151 1.58 8.04 16.28
CA GLY A 151 2.67 8.97 15.97
C GLY A 151 2.93 9.18 14.46
N TYR A 152 2.00 8.77 13.59
CA TYR A 152 2.07 9.07 12.17
C TYR A 152 2.09 10.58 11.89
N VAL A 153 3.04 11.02 11.07
CA VAL A 153 3.17 12.43 10.65
C VAL A 153 2.71 12.58 9.20
N LYS A 154 1.68 13.41 8.99
CA LYS A 154 1.14 13.71 7.66
C LYS A 154 2.18 14.43 6.81
N ARG A 155 2.11 14.24 5.48
CA ARG A 155 3.10 14.76 4.53
C ARG A 155 3.37 16.27 4.68
N LYS A 156 2.32 17.06 4.87
CA LYS A 156 2.38 18.51 5.04
C LYS A 156 3.11 18.96 6.33
N ASP A 157 3.17 18.08 7.34
CA ASP A 157 3.74 18.36 8.66
C ASP A 157 5.18 17.81 8.79
N ARG A 158 5.71 17.18 7.73
CA ARG A 158 7.10 16.68 7.70
C ARG A 158 8.07 17.82 7.41
N PRO A 159 9.36 17.71 7.81
CA PRO A 159 10.40 18.64 7.39
C PRO A 159 10.48 18.71 5.85
N GLN A 160 10.30 19.90 5.28
CA GLN A 160 10.24 20.14 3.84
C GLN A 160 11.61 20.43 3.20
N ASN A 161 12.66 20.51 4.01
CA ASN A 161 14.03 20.77 3.55
C ASN A 161 14.71 19.54 2.93
N LEU A 162 14.08 18.36 3.01
CA LEU A 162 14.59 17.09 2.51
C LEU A 162 13.50 16.36 1.74
N SER A 163 13.90 15.56 0.75
CA SER A 163 12.96 14.67 0.05
C SER A 163 12.52 13.52 0.96
N PHE A 164 11.43 12.83 0.57
CA PHE A 164 11.01 11.66 1.34
C PHE A 164 12.03 10.51 1.26
N LEU A 165 12.76 10.37 0.14
CA LEU A 165 13.86 9.43 0.02
C LEU A 165 15.01 9.76 0.98
N ASP A 166 15.37 11.04 1.13
CA ASP A 166 16.39 11.45 2.09
C ASP A 166 15.99 11.06 3.51
N HIS A 167 14.73 11.27 3.88
CA HIS A 167 14.20 10.84 5.18
C HIS A 167 14.23 9.32 5.36
N ILE A 168 13.97 8.54 4.31
CA ILE A 168 14.11 7.08 4.34
C ILE A 168 15.59 6.70 4.56
N MET A 169 16.51 7.30 3.82
CA MET A 169 17.94 7.03 3.93
C MET A 169 18.46 7.37 5.34
N ILE A 170 18.08 8.52 5.89
CA ILE A 170 18.43 8.90 7.27
C ILE A 170 17.87 7.88 8.26
N PHE A 171 16.62 7.45 8.09
CA PHE A 171 15.98 6.48 8.98
C PHE A 171 16.71 5.13 8.99
N ILE A 172 17.02 4.58 7.82
CA ILE A 172 17.69 3.27 7.72
C ILE A 172 19.15 3.33 8.17
N SER A 173 19.84 4.47 7.98
CA SER A 173 21.23 4.66 8.41
C SER A 173 21.38 5.04 9.89
N SER A 174 20.33 5.52 10.55
CA SER A 174 20.38 5.87 11.96
C SER A 174 20.63 4.62 12.83
N PRO A 175 21.33 4.75 13.97
CA PRO A 175 21.48 3.65 14.93
C PRO A 175 20.12 3.07 15.31
N SER A 176 20.04 1.76 15.47
CA SER A 176 18.86 1.14 16.06
C SER A 176 18.90 1.38 17.56
N ASP A 177 17.90 2.08 18.09
CA ASP A 177 17.56 2.03 19.52
C ASP A 177 17.31 0.59 19.96
#